data_AF-A0A822E2X8-F1
#
_entry.id   AF-A0A822E2X8-F1
#
_cell.length_a   1.000
_cell.length_b   1.000
_cell.length_c   1.000
_cell.angle_alpha   90.00
_cell.angle_beta   90.00
_cell.angle_gamma   90.00
#
_symmetry.space_group_name_H-M   'P 1'
#
loop_
_entity.id
_entity.type
_entity.pdbx_description
1 polymer ?
#
loop_
_entity_poly.entity_id
_entity_poly.type
_entity_poly.pdbx_seq_one_letter_code
_entity_poly.pdbx_strand_id
1 'polypeptide(L)'
;MTVYNLPDDITFTKTIIESGQGLYAPNEGSNCKVIIKFSPNDYVLNENLYDDLLPLNEELNINLGFYSTIISSYVHKCLITMKQNELSELNFNHSTNL
;
A
#
# COMPACT_ATOMS: atom_id res chain seq x y z
N MET A 1 -14.43 -7.64 -12.96
CA MET A 1 -13.58 -7.76 -11.76
C MET A 1 -12.32 -8.46 -12.20
N THR A 2 -11.24 -7.72 -12.40
CA THR A 2 -9.95 -8.28 -12.84
C THR A 2 -9.23 -8.75 -11.59
N VAL A 3 -9.04 -10.06 -11.46
CA VAL A 3 -8.23 -10.63 -10.37
C VAL A 3 -6.78 -10.46 -10.79
N TYR A 4 -6.06 -9.53 -10.18
CA TYR A 4 -4.62 -9.44 -10.34
C TYR A 4 -4.00 -10.61 -9.58
N ASN A 5 -3.47 -11.59 -10.31
CA ASN A 5 -2.54 -12.54 -9.73
C ASN A 5 -1.30 -11.73 -9.34
N LEU A 6 -1.17 -11.47 -8.04
CA LEU A 6 0.04 -10.89 -7.48
C LEU A 6 1.21 -11.78 -7.87
N PRO A 7 2.35 -11.22 -8.30
CA PRO A 7 3.57 -12.01 -8.44
C PRO A 7 3.85 -12.66 -7.08
N ASP A 8 3.96 -13.98 -7.04
CA ASP A 8 4.24 -14.75 -5.82
C ASP A 8 5.58 -14.33 -5.16
N ASP A 9 6.40 -13.57 -5.88
CA ASP A 9 7.76 -13.17 -5.52
C ASP A 9 7.85 -11.80 -4.82
N ILE A 10 6.73 -11.09 -4.64
CA ILE A 10 6.72 -9.77 -3.97
C ILE A 10 6.10 -9.92 -2.58
N THR A 11 6.96 -9.83 -1.58
CA THR A 11 6.56 -9.70 -0.18
C THR A 11 6.68 -8.23 0.25
N PHE A 12 5.96 -7.84 1.28
CA PHE A 12 6.13 -6.53 1.89
C PHE A 12 6.18 -6.65 3.40
N THR A 13 6.95 -5.76 4.02
CA THR A 13 6.93 -5.56 5.47
C THR A 13 6.31 -4.20 5.76
N LYS A 14 5.53 -4.14 6.83
CA LYS A 14 4.95 -2.91 7.36
C LYS A 14 5.61 -2.61 8.70
N THR A 15 6.19 -1.43 8.82
CA THR A 15 6.74 -0.92 10.07
C THR A 15 5.91 0.25 10.54
N ILE A 16 5.34 0.15 11.75
CA ILE A 16 4.61 1.27 12.37
C ILE A 16 5.66 2.25 12.93
N ILE A 17 5.68 3.46 12.37
CA ILE A 17 6.56 4.55 12.82
C ILE A 17 5.88 5.33 13.94
N GLU A 18 4.61 5.67 13.75
CA GLU A 18 3.77 6.28 14.79
C GLU A 18 2.47 5.50 14.92
N SER A 19 2.16 5.09 16.15
CA SER A 19 0.94 4.32 16.42
C SER A 19 -0.30 5.17 16.21
N GLY A 20 -1.27 4.66 15.45
CA GLY A 20 -2.57 5.31 15.29
C GLY A 20 -3.45 5.18 16.52
N GLN A 21 -4.61 5.84 16.45
CA GLN A 21 -5.63 5.90 17.49
C GLN A 21 -6.81 5.00 17.16
N GLY A 22 -7.52 4.58 18.20
CA GLY A 22 -8.72 3.74 18.08
C GLY A 22 -8.45 2.24 18.21
N LEU A 23 -9.57 1.51 18.20
CA LEU A 23 -9.59 0.06 18.43
C LEU A 23 -9.64 -0.75 17.14
N TYR A 24 -10.17 -0.17 16.07
CA TYR A 24 -10.50 -0.89 14.84
C TYR A 24 -9.77 -0.31 13.64
N ALA A 25 -9.30 -1.21 12.78
CA ALA A 25 -8.83 -0.89 11.44
C ALA A 25 -10.03 -0.82 10.47
N PRO A 26 -9.90 -0.14 9.32
CA PRO A 26 -10.98 -0.06 8.35
C PRO A 26 -11.23 -1.42 7.67
N ASN A 27 -12.49 -1.69 7.31
CA ASN A 27 -12.89 -2.91 6.61
C ASN A 27 -12.93 -2.68 5.09
N GLU A 28 -12.96 -3.76 4.30
CA GLU A 28 -13.27 -3.68 2.85
C GLU A 28 -14.58 -2.91 2.61
N GLY A 29 -14.59 -2.06 1.58
CA GLY A 29 -15.68 -1.13 1.26
C GLY A 29 -15.63 0.21 2.01
N SER A 30 -14.71 0.39 2.95
CA SER A 30 -14.53 1.68 3.65
C SER A 30 -13.82 2.70 2.75
N ASN A 31 -14.15 3.98 2.92
CA ASN A 31 -13.40 5.08 2.32
C ASN A 31 -12.37 5.63 3.31
N CYS A 32 -11.09 5.62 2.91
CA CYS A 32 -9.97 6.08 3.72
C CYS A 32 -9.33 7.31 3.09
N LYS A 33 -9.07 8.33 3.93
CA LYS A 33 -8.21 9.47 3.58
C LYS A 33 -6.79 9.16 3.97
N VAL A 34 -5.88 9.15 3.01
CA VAL A 34 -4.49 8.73 3.23
C VAL A 34 -3.53 9.66 2.50
N ILE A 35 -2.32 9.81 3.02
CA ILE A 35 -1.24 10.51 2.32
C ILE A 35 -0.16 9.46 2.05
N ILE A 36 0.16 9.26 0.77
CA ILE A 36 1.19 8.30 0.35
C ILE A 36 2.42 9.07 -0.10
N LYS A 37 3.57 8.70 0.48
CA LYS A 37 4.88 9.25 0.15
C LYS A 37 5.78 8.10 -0.28
N PHE A 38 6.56 8.32 -1.32
CA PHE A 38 7.56 7.36 -1.78
C PHE A 38 8.95 7.89 -1.47
N SER A 39 9.81 7.01 -0.98
CA SER A 39 11.23 7.32 -0.80
C SER A 39 11.93 7.18 -2.15
N PRO A 40 12.67 8.21 -2.62
CA PRO A 40 13.34 8.17 -3.91
C PRO A 40 14.50 7.17 -3.99
N ASN A 41 14.90 6.57 -2.87
CA ASN A 41 15.94 5.54 -2.87
C ASN A 41 15.41 4.14 -3.20
N ASP A 42 14.09 3.95 -3.26
CA ASP A 42 13.43 2.66 -3.52
C ASP A 42 12.96 2.48 -4.98
N TYR A 43 13.41 3.35 -5.89
CA TYR A 43 13.11 3.33 -7.34
C TYR A 43 13.63 2.09 -8.10
N VAL A 44 14.07 1.05 -7.40
CA VAL A 44 14.53 -0.22 -8.01
C VAL A 44 13.36 -1.18 -8.28
N LEU A 45 12.15 -0.85 -7.83
CA LEU A 45 10.94 -1.60 -8.17
C LEU A 45 10.60 -1.35 -9.65
N ASN A 46 10.71 -2.41 -10.45
CA ASN A 46 10.46 -2.52 -11.89
C ASN A 46 9.41 -1.53 -12.43
N GLU A 47 9.70 -0.95 -13.59
CA GLU A 47 8.83 -0.03 -14.35
C GLU A 47 7.39 -0.56 -14.49
N ASN A 48 7.20 -1.88 -14.53
CA ASN A 48 5.88 -2.56 -14.60
C ASN A 48 5.00 -2.47 -13.34
N LEU A 49 5.52 -2.03 -12.17
CA LEU A 49 4.73 -1.89 -10.95
C LEU A 49 4.05 -0.51 -10.84
N TYR A 50 4.60 0.49 -11.52
CA TYR A 50 4.25 1.90 -11.33
C TYR A 50 3.49 2.53 -12.49
N ASP A 51 3.04 1.75 -13.48
CA ASP A 51 2.40 2.27 -14.71
C ASP A 51 1.20 3.19 -14.43
N ASP A 52 0.54 3.08 -13.27
CA ASP A 52 -0.38 4.11 -12.75
C ASP A 52 0.10 4.58 -11.36
N LEU A 53 0.98 5.58 -11.35
CA LEU A 53 1.45 6.23 -10.12
C LEU A 53 0.26 6.79 -9.35
N LEU A 54 0.03 6.28 -8.12
CA LEU A 54 -0.80 6.95 -7.14
C LEU A 54 -0.23 8.38 -6.95
N PRO A 55 -1.06 9.44 -6.97
CA PRO A 55 -0.55 10.80 -6.87
C PRO A 55 0.18 10.96 -5.54
N LEU A 56 1.42 11.46 -5.66
CA LEU A 56 2.40 11.49 -4.60
C LEU A 56 2.22 12.74 -3.73
N ASN A 57 2.42 12.60 -2.42
CA ASN A 57 2.36 13.71 -1.46
C ASN A 57 1.02 14.45 -1.38
N GLU A 58 -0.04 13.86 -1.93
CA GLU A 58 -1.40 14.39 -1.88
C GLU A 58 -2.29 13.53 -0.97
N GLU A 59 -3.34 14.14 -0.41
CA GLU A 59 -4.39 13.39 0.28
C GLU A 59 -5.25 12.66 -0.75
N LEU A 60 -5.29 11.34 -0.64
CA LEU A 60 -6.06 10.44 -1.48
C LEU A 60 -7.28 9.90 -0.73
N ASN A 61 -8.40 9.84 -1.42
CA ASN A 61 -9.56 9.06 -0.97
C ASN A 61 -9.51 7.68 -1.64
N ILE A 62 -9.22 6.66 -0.84
CA ILE A 62 -9.13 5.27 -1.29
C ILE A 62 -10.37 4.51 -0.83
N ASN A 63 -11.04 3.83 -1.76
CA ASN A 63 -12.11 2.90 -1.44
C ASN A 63 -11.54 1.48 -1.33
N LEU A 64 -11.49 0.94 -0.10
CA LEU A 64 -10.88 -0.35 0.16
C LEU A 64 -11.63 -1.48 -0.56
N GLY A 65 -10.88 -2.42 -1.12
CA GLY A 65 -11.39 -3.47 -2.01
C GLY A 65 -11.46 -3.10 -3.50
N PHE A 66 -11.24 -1.83 -3.89
CA PHE A 66 -11.25 -1.39 -5.29
C PHE A 66 -9.89 -0.86 -5.74
N TYR A 67 -9.11 -1.70 -6.43
CA TYR A 67 -7.77 -1.36 -6.91
C TYR A 67 -7.56 -1.85 -8.35
N SER A 68 -6.76 -1.11 -9.12
CA SER A 68 -6.43 -1.40 -10.53
C SER A 68 -4.97 -1.73 -10.76
N THR A 69 -4.12 -1.65 -9.72
CA THR A 69 -2.69 -1.96 -9.83
C THR A 69 -2.22 -2.88 -8.72
N ILE A 70 -1.08 -3.53 -8.95
CA ILE A 70 -0.41 -4.36 -7.94
C ILE A 70 -0.06 -3.51 -6.70
N ILE A 71 0.53 -2.33 -6.89
CA ILE A 71 0.87 -1.43 -5.77
C ILE A 71 -0.37 -1.03 -4.97
N SER A 72 -1.45 -0.61 -5.65
CA SER A 72 -2.68 -0.23 -4.94
C SER A 72 -3.26 -1.40 -4.14
N SER A 73 -3.16 -2.65 -4.65
CA SER A 73 -3.56 -3.83 -3.88
C SER A 73 -2.76 -3.99 -2.57
N TYR A 74 -1.45 -3.72 -2.58
CA TYR A 74 -0.62 -3.78 -1.37
C TYR A 74 -0.87 -2.64 -0.41
N VAL A 75 -1.08 -1.43 -0.93
CA VAL A 75 -1.52 -0.28 -0.13
C VAL A 75 -2.84 -0.62 0.59
N HIS A 76 -3.80 -1.24 -0.10
CA HIS A 76 -5.06 -1.67 0.51
C HIS A 76 -4.85 -2.69 1.63
N LYS A 77 -4.02 -3.72 1.38
CA LYS A 77 -3.64 -4.71 2.40
C LYS A 77 -2.98 -4.08 3.61
N CYS A 78 -2.20 -3.02 3.43
CA CYS A 78 -1.65 -2.28 4.55
C CYS A 78 -2.75 -1.50 5.29
N LEU A 79 -3.58 -0.75 4.58
CA LEU A 79 -4.61 0.12 5.18
C LEU A 79 -5.62 -0.63 6.04
N ILE A 80 -6.03 -1.84 5.66
CA ILE A 80 -6.94 -2.68 6.48
C ILE A 80 -6.30 -3.15 7.80
N THR A 81 -5.01 -2.92 8.00
CA THR A 81 -4.29 -3.18 9.27
C THR A 81 -3.93 -1.91 10.02
N MET A 82 -4.13 -0.74 9.41
CA MET A 82 -3.77 0.55 10.00
C MET A 82 -4.90 1.09 10.86
N LYS A 83 -4.53 1.83 11.90
CA LYS A 83 -5.44 2.62 12.71
C LYS A 83 -5.55 4.05 12.19
N GLN A 84 -6.54 4.78 12.69
CA GLN A 84 -6.70 6.19 12.36
C GLN A 84 -5.45 6.99 12.77
N ASN A 85 -4.95 7.85 11.87
CA ASN A 85 -3.74 8.66 12.07
C ASN A 85 -2.45 7.85 12.29
N GLU A 86 -2.42 6.56 11.93
CA GLU A 86 -1.20 5.77 11.98
C GLU A 86 -0.22 6.20 10.87
N LEU A 87 1.06 6.35 11.21
CA LEU A 87 2.14 6.50 10.25
C LEU A 87 2.87 5.17 10.13
N SER A 88 2.90 4.60 8.91
CA SER A 88 3.61 3.36 8.63
C SER A 88 4.48 3.50 7.40
N GLU A 89 5.61 2.80 7.43
CA GLU A 89 6.48 2.57 6.27
C GLU A 89 6.19 1.18 5.71
N LEU A 90 6.02 1.10 4.38
CA LEU A 90 5.90 -0.16 3.66
C LEU A 90 7.17 -0.39 2.85
N ASN A 91 7.85 -1.49 3.11
CA ASN A 91 9.05 -1.90 2.38
C ASN A 91 8.70 -3.14 1.54
N PHE A 92 8.91 -3.06 0.24
CA PHE A 92 8.68 -4.18 -0.68
C PHE A 92 9.98 -4.94 -0.90
N ASN A 93 9.95 -6.24 -0.63
CA ASN A 93 11.09 -7.11 -0.85
C ASN A 93 10.80 -8.00 -2.07
N HIS A 94 11.69 -7.96 -3.05
CA HIS A 94 11.75 -9.01 -4.06
C HIS A 94 12.40 -10.24 -3.44
N SER A 95 11.67 -11.35 -3.38
CA SER A 95 12.28 -12.64 -3.14
C SER A 95 13.11 -12.99 -4.38
N THR A 96 14.37 -12.55 -4.42
CA THR A 96 15.36 -13.13 -5.33
C THR A 96 15.61 -14.55 -4.84
N ASN A 97 14.89 -15.52 -5.39
CA ASN A 97 15.31 -16.92 -5.34
C ASN A 97 16.68 -16.99 -6.02
N LEU A 98 17.74 -17.07 -5.20
CA LEU A 98 19.08 -17.52 -5.61
C LEU A 98 19.13 -19.05 -5.52
#